data_AF-A0AAW1FV56-F1
#
_entry.id   AF-A0AAW1FV56-F1
#
_cell.length_a   1.000
_cell.length_b   1.000
_cell.length_c   1.000
_cell.angle_alpha   90.00
_cell.angle_beta   90.00
_cell.angle_gamma   90.00
#
_symmetry.space_group_name_H-M   'P 1'
#
loop_
_entity.id
_entity.type
_entity.pdbx_description
1 polymer ?
#
loop_
_entity_poly.entity_id
_entity_poly.type
_entity_poly.pdbx_seq_one_letter_code
_entity_poly.pdbx_strand_id
1 'polypeptide(L)'
;MATSNGKGEKVSKFETLKLLEKCRKERDDAMHRESVLREKLRQYESRIRSTEAVRQKLKSLTMDNKELRKQVKALRAEIGLESSPKFNGKTTKDIINDLHEKDRECSSLVEKTGKLSLNIDVLTSELANTVTSKTLLEDQVQSLQQNLKDMTNNQRRLLKLWEDKKVQREQLALPAIAQKPVQKPFHHKAVQTEMSVSSSQELPANAFETKSFSRDNDETVLDKHSFPTYGNVFHHDKKAFMHDETKGVKN
;
A
#
# COMPACT_ATOMS: atom_id res chain seq x y z
N MET A 1 83.95 -96.88 29.90
CA MET A 1 85.35 -96.48 30.17
C MET A 1 85.42 -94.97 30.19
N ALA A 2 85.80 -94.43 31.36
CA ALA A 2 86.18 -93.04 31.50
C ALA A 2 87.55 -92.84 30.84
N THR A 3 87.65 -91.89 29.91
CA THR A 3 88.94 -91.32 29.51
C THR A 3 88.95 -89.86 29.93
N SER A 4 89.45 -89.68 31.15
CA SER A 4 89.93 -88.43 31.71
C SER A 4 90.94 -87.78 30.77
N ASN A 5 90.62 -86.61 30.23
CA ASN A 5 91.62 -85.67 29.74
C ASN A 5 91.58 -84.43 30.63
N GLY A 6 92.25 -84.55 31.77
CA GLY A 6 92.56 -83.45 32.67
C GLY A 6 93.64 -82.55 32.05
N LYS A 7 93.20 -81.56 31.30
CA LYS A 7 93.86 -80.25 31.26
C LYS A 7 92.76 -79.26 31.60
N GLY A 8 92.60 -78.99 32.89
CA GLY A 8 91.81 -77.84 33.32
C GLY A 8 92.45 -76.62 32.70
N GLU A 9 91.83 -76.11 31.62
CA GLU A 9 92.00 -74.74 31.18
C GLU A 9 91.77 -73.90 32.44
N LYS A 10 92.88 -73.48 33.06
CA LYS A 10 92.85 -72.36 33.98
C LYS A 10 92.59 -71.16 33.07
N VAL A 11 91.34 -71.02 32.64
CA VAL A 11 90.82 -69.77 32.08
C VAL A 11 91.29 -68.74 33.08
N SER A 12 92.24 -67.91 32.65
CA SER A 12 92.89 -66.97 33.54
C SER A 12 91.77 -66.17 34.19
N LYS A 13 91.86 -65.88 35.49
CA LYS A 13 90.83 -65.13 36.23
C LYS A 13 90.37 -63.87 35.46
N PHE A 14 91.29 -63.29 34.68
CA PHE A 14 91.07 -62.23 33.72
C PHE A 14 90.11 -62.55 32.56
N GLU A 15 90.26 -63.71 31.90
CA GLU A 15 89.36 -64.14 30.81
C GLU A 15 87.95 -64.43 31.30
N THR A 16 87.80 -65.05 32.48
CA THR A 16 86.48 -65.24 33.11
C THR A 16 85.83 -63.90 33.44
N LEU A 17 86.60 -62.92 33.95
CA LEU A 17 86.09 -61.57 34.20
C LEU A 17 85.66 -60.87 32.90
N LYS A 18 86.45 -60.98 31.82
CA LYS A 18 86.13 -60.42 30.51
C LYS A 18 84.85 -61.03 29.92
N LEU A 19 84.66 -62.34 30.08
CA LEU A 19 83.44 -63.02 29.65
C LEU A 19 82.22 -62.53 30.45
N LEU A 20 82.34 -62.39 31.77
CA LEU A 20 81.27 -61.86 32.62
C LEU A 20 80.91 -60.41 32.25
N GLU A 21 81.91 -59.57 31.97
CA GLU A 21 81.70 -58.20 31.52
C GLU A 21 81.00 -58.16 30.15
N LYS A 22 81.38 -59.06 29.23
CA LYS A 22 80.69 -59.23 27.94
C LYS A 22 79.25 -59.66 28.13
N CYS A 23 78.98 -60.69 28.93
CA CYS A 23 77.62 -61.16 29.22
C CYS A 23 76.77 -60.07 29.87
N ARG A 24 77.37 -59.28 30.78
CA ARG A 24 76.69 -58.15 31.41
C ARG A 24 76.32 -57.09 30.37
N LYS A 25 77.25 -56.74 29.49
CA LYS A 25 77.00 -55.79 28.40
C LYS A 25 75.93 -56.29 27.43
N GLU A 26 76.00 -57.56 27.01
CA GLU A 26 74.99 -58.16 26.12
C GLU A 26 73.59 -58.18 26.76
N ARG A 27 73.50 -58.46 28.07
CA ARG A 27 72.25 -58.37 28.84
C ARG A 27 71.73 -56.94 28.88
N ASP A 28 72.58 -55.97 29.19
CA ASP A 28 72.19 -54.56 29.30
C ASP A 28 71.74 -54.01 27.91
N ASP A 29 72.43 -54.40 26.84
CA ASP A 29 72.05 -54.09 25.45
C ASP A 29 70.74 -54.78 25.02
N ALA A 30 70.48 -56.00 25.49
CA ALA A 30 69.22 -56.70 25.26
C ALA A 30 68.06 -56.01 25.99
N MET A 31 68.26 -55.63 27.26
CA MET A 31 67.30 -54.87 28.06
C MET A 31 67.00 -53.49 27.43
N HIS A 32 68.02 -52.80 26.91
CA HIS A 32 67.82 -51.52 26.23
C HIS A 32 67.00 -51.70 24.95
N ARG A 33 67.34 -52.69 24.12
CA ARG A 33 66.57 -53.01 22.90
C ARG A 33 65.13 -53.40 23.21
N GLU A 34 64.91 -54.20 24.25
CA GLU A 34 63.58 -54.56 24.71
C GLU A 34 62.77 -53.33 25.11
N SER A 35 63.36 -52.43 25.90
CA SER A 35 62.71 -51.19 26.33
C SER A 35 62.28 -50.32 25.13
N VAL A 36 63.17 -50.16 24.14
CA VAL A 36 62.84 -49.43 22.89
C VAL A 36 61.71 -50.10 22.12
N LEU A 37 61.69 -51.42 22.02
CA LEU A 37 60.61 -52.15 21.33
C LEU A 37 59.28 -52.06 22.06
N ARG A 38 59.27 -52.17 23.39
CA ARG A 38 58.07 -51.97 24.22
C ARG A 38 57.50 -50.57 24.05
N GLU A 39 58.36 -49.55 24.01
CA GLU A 39 57.93 -48.17 23.78
C GLU A 39 57.34 -47.97 22.38
N LYS A 40 57.98 -48.53 21.35
CA LYS A 40 57.43 -48.52 19.98
C LYS A 40 56.06 -49.21 19.91
N LEU A 41 55.89 -50.36 20.58
CA LEU A 41 54.61 -51.07 20.64
C LEU A 41 53.53 -50.18 21.27
N ARG A 42 53.82 -49.55 22.41
CA ARG A 42 52.92 -48.63 23.10
C ARG A 42 52.49 -47.45 22.21
N GLN A 43 53.41 -46.91 21.41
CA GLN A 43 53.11 -45.85 20.44
C GLN A 43 52.20 -46.34 19.31
N TYR A 44 52.47 -47.52 18.74
CA TYR A 44 51.63 -48.10 17.69
C TYR A 44 50.21 -48.39 18.17
N GLU A 45 50.05 -48.99 19.35
CA GLU A 45 48.73 -49.22 19.96
C GLU A 45 47.96 -47.92 20.18
N SER A 46 48.63 -46.88 20.66
CA SER A 46 48.03 -45.55 20.84
C SER A 46 47.62 -44.92 19.52
N ARG A 47 48.44 -45.06 18.47
CA ARG A 47 48.11 -44.60 17.11
C ARG A 47 46.94 -45.38 16.51
N ILE A 48 46.86 -46.68 16.72
CA ILE A 48 45.76 -47.52 16.23
C ILE A 48 44.44 -47.06 16.88
N ARG A 49 44.42 -46.92 18.21
CA ARG A 49 43.24 -46.43 18.94
C ARG A 49 42.77 -45.06 18.44
N SER A 50 43.68 -44.11 18.23
CA SER A 50 43.30 -42.77 17.73
C SER A 50 42.80 -42.81 16.28
N THR A 51 43.41 -43.62 15.42
CA THR A 51 43.00 -43.76 14.01
C THR A 51 41.63 -44.42 13.90
N GLU A 52 41.32 -45.36 14.79
CA GLU A 52 40.02 -46.04 14.82
C GLU A 52 38.88 -45.11 15.23
N ALA A 53 39.10 -44.26 16.24
CA ALA A 53 38.13 -43.23 16.63
C ALA A 53 37.85 -42.24 15.48
N VAL A 54 38.90 -41.79 14.77
CA VAL A 54 38.75 -40.91 13.59
C VAL A 54 37.98 -41.62 12.48
N ARG A 55 38.26 -42.90 12.23
CA ARG A 55 37.55 -43.71 11.21
C ARG A 55 36.06 -43.84 11.54
N GLN A 56 35.71 -44.07 12.81
CA GLN A 56 34.31 -44.09 13.24
C GLN A 56 33.62 -42.73 13.06
N LYS A 57 34.30 -41.64 13.43
CA LYS A 57 33.78 -40.28 13.25
C LYS A 57 33.54 -39.94 11.77
N LEU A 58 34.45 -40.34 10.88
CA LEU A 58 34.29 -40.16 9.43
C LEU A 58 33.09 -40.94 8.89
N LYS A 59 32.89 -42.18 9.34
CA LYS A 59 31.72 -42.99 8.97
C LYS A 59 30.41 -42.32 9.40
N SER A 60 30.34 -41.84 10.65
CA SER A 60 29.17 -41.09 11.16
C SER A 60 28.89 -39.86 10.31
N LEU A 61 29.89 -39.00 10.12
CA LEU A 61 29.75 -37.78 9.31
C LEU A 61 29.32 -38.06 7.86
N THR A 62 29.77 -39.17 7.29
CA THR A 62 29.37 -39.58 5.94
C THR A 62 27.89 -39.97 5.89
N MET A 63 27.39 -40.69 6.90
CA MET A 63 25.96 -41.01 7.02
C MET A 63 25.13 -39.74 7.24
N ASP A 64 25.55 -38.87 8.15
CA ASP A 64 24.86 -37.61 8.45
C ASP A 64 24.79 -36.71 7.19
N ASN A 65 25.88 -36.63 6.42
CA ASN A 65 25.89 -35.88 5.16
C ASN A 65 24.92 -36.48 4.13
N LYS A 66 24.85 -37.81 4.03
CA LYS A 66 23.91 -38.49 3.15
C LYS A 66 22.47 -38.21 3.56
N GLU A 67 22.17 -38.20 4.86
CA GLU A 67 20.84 -37.91 5.37
C GLU A 67 20.46 -36.44 5.18
N LEU A 68 21.37 -35.51 5.45
CA LEU A 68 21.18 -34.08 5.15
C LEU A 68 20.86 -33.84 3.66
N ARG A 69 21.55 -34.53 2.74
CA ARG A 69 21.24 -34.44 1.31
C ARG A 69 19.83 -34.92 0.98
N LYS A 70 19.34 -35.98 1.64
CA LYS A 70 17.95 -36.44 1.48
C LYS A 70 16.96 -35.43 2.03
N GLN A 71 17.21 -34.89 3.23
CA GLN A 71 16.34 -33.87 3.83
C GLN A 71 16.26 -32.61 2.95
N VAL A 72 17.40 -32.14 2.44
CA VAL A 72 17.42 -31.00 1.49
C VAL A 72 16.60 -31.31 0.25
N LYS A 73 16.73 -32.52 -0.31
CA LYS A 73 15.92 -32.93 -1.47
C LYS A 73 14.42 -32.99 -1.14
N ALA A 74 14.06 -33.55 0.02
CA ALA A 74 12.68 -33.63 0.49
C ALA A 74 12.07 -32.24 0.69
N LEU A 75 12.77 -31.35 1.38
CA LEU A 75 12.34 -29.97 1.60
C LEU A 75 12.15 -29.24 0.27
N ARG A 76 13.09 -29.35 -0.67
CA ARG A 76 12.95 -28.76 -2.02
C ARG A 76 11.71 -29.26 -2.75
N ALA A 77 11.35 -30.53 -2.59
CA ALA A 77 10.12 -31.07 -3.15
C ALA A 77 8.88 -30.53 -2.42
N GLU A 78 8.89 -30.46 -1.09
CA GLU A 78 7.79 -29.96 -0.26
C GLU A 78 7.45 -28.49 -0.53
N ILE A 79 8.46 -27.63 -0.65
CA ILE A 79 8.28 -26.22 -1.02
C ILE A 79 8.08 -26.00 -2.53
N GLY A 80 7.88 -27.07 -3.30
CA GLY A 80 7.49 -27.00 -4.72
C GLY A 80 8.58 -26.50 -5.68
N LEU A 81 9.85 -26.53 -5.27
CA LEU A 81 10.96 -26.13 -6.14
C LEU A 81 11.27 -27.17 -7.21
N GLU A 82 11.07 -28.46 -6.92
CA GLU A 82 11.36 -29.56 -7.85
C GLU A 82 10.30 -29.73 -8.94
N SER A 83 9.06 -29.27 -8.72
CA SER A 83 7.94 -29.41 -9.66
C SER A 83 7.82 -28.26 -10.66
N SER A 84 8.52 -27.14 -10.41
CA SER A 84 8.48 -25.96 -11.27
C SER A 84 9.75 -25.85 -12.12
N PRO A 85 9.66 -25.89 -13.46
CA PRO A 85 10.82 -25.73 -14.33
C PRO A 85 11.51 -24.36 -14.17
N LYS A 86 10.85 -23.38 -13.52
CA LYS A 86 11.44 -22.07 -13.18
C LYS A 86 12.48 -22.12 -12.06
N PHE A 87 12.52 -23.19 -11.27
CA PHE A 87 13.44 -23.36 -10.14
C PHE A 87 14.60 -24.31 -10.41
N ASN A 88 14.57 -25.02 -11.54
CA ASN A 88 15.66 -25.91 -11.91
C ASN A 88 16.95 -25.10 -12.14
N GLY A 89 18.00 -25.35 -11.36
CA GLY A 89 19.26 -24.62 -11.41
C GLY A 89 19.29 -23.26 -10.69
N LYS A 90 18.18 -22.81 -10.08
CA LYS A 90 18.18 -21.59 -9.26
C LYS A 90 18.81 -21.85 -7.89
N THR A 91 19.64 -20.93 -7.46
CA THR A 91 20.18 -20.93 -6.10
C THR A 91 19.13 -20.38 -5.13
N THR A 92 19.24 -20.71 -3.84
CA THR A 92 18.38 -20.15 -2.78
C THR A 92 18.33 -18.61 -2.83
N LYS A 93 19.42 -17.96 -3.24
CA LYS A 93 19.49 -16.50 -3.39
C LYS A 93 18.57 -15.99 -4.50
N ASP A 94 18.49 -16.70 -5.62
CA ASP A 94 17.61 -16.32 -6.74
C ASP A 94 16.13 -16.41 -6.32
N ILE A 95 15.79 -17.42 -5.51
CA ILE A 95 14.44 -17.59 -4.94
C ILE A 95 14.08 -16.41 -4.03
N ILE A 96 14.99 -16.05 -3.14
CA ILE A 96 14.79 -14.94 -2.19
C ILE A 96 14.61 -13.62 -2.96
N ASN A 97 15.41 -13.38 -4.00
CA ASN A 97 15.26 -12.20 -4.84
C ASN A 97 13.92 -12.17 -5.58
N ASP A 98 13.49 -13.29 -6.15
CA ASP A 98 12.17 -13.39 -6.81
C ASP A 98 11.03 -13.09 -5.83
N LEU A 99 11.13 -13.57 -4.58
CA LEU A 99 10.15 -13.30 -3.53
C LEU A 99 10.14 -11.82 -3.14
N HIS A 100 11.30 -11.18 -3.00
CA HIS A 100 11.37 -9.74 -2.75
C HIS A 100 10.80 -8.92 -3.90
N GLU A 101 11.02 -9.33 -5.15
CA GLU A 101 10.39 -8.67 -6.31
C GLU A 101 8.87 -8.78 -6.24
N LYS A 102 8.36 -9.97 -5.92
CA LYS A 102 6.92 -10.20 -5.76
C LYS A 102 6.32 -9.38 -4.62
N ASP A 103 7.02 -9.24 -3.51
CA ASP A 103 6.59 -8.41 -2.39
C ASP A 103 6.51 -6.92 -2.77
N ARG A 104 7.48 -6.42 -3.55
CA ARG A 104 7.43 -5.06 -4.13
C ARG A 104 6.26 -4.87 -5.08
N GLU A 105 6.01 -5.85 -5.95
CA GLU A 105 4.88 -5.84 -6.88
C GLU A 105 3.54 -5.81 -6.12
N CYS A 106 3.39 -6.66 -5.10
CA CYS A 106 2.22 -6.68 -4.22
C CYS A 106 2.01 -5.32 -3.53
N SER A 107 3.08 -4.73 -2.98
CA SER A 107 3.02 -3.41 -2.34
C SER A 107 2.55 -2.33 -3.33
N SER A 108 3.08 -2.34 -4.56
CA SER A 108 2.64 -1.42 -5.62
C SER A 108 1.16 -1.59 -5.98
N LEU A 109 0.67 -2.84 -6.03
CA LEU A 109 -0.73 -3.13 -6.31
C LEU A 109 -1.65 -2.67 -5.18
N VAL A 110 -1.23 -2.83 -3.91
CA VAL A 110 -1.97 -2.31 -2.75
C VAL A 110 -2.10 -0.80 -2.82
N GLU A 111 -1.01 -0.07 -3.10
CA GLU A 111 -1.07 1.39 -3.26
C GLU A 111 -1.99 1.83 -4.40
N LYS A 112 -1.92 1.16 -5.56
CA LYS A 112 -2.81 1.44 -6.70
C LYS A 112 -4.27 1.18 -6.35
N THR A 113 -4.55 0.09 -5.63
CA THR A 113 -5.90 -0.25 -5.17
C THR A 113 -6.43 0.80 -4.21
N GLY A 114 -5.60 1.28 -3.28
CA GLY A 114 -5.96 2.38 -2.38
C GLY A 114 -6.32 3.66 -3.14
N LYS A 115 -5.53 4.03 -4.15
CA LYS A 115 -5.82 5.19 -5.02
C LYS A 115 -7.12 5.03 -5.81
N LEU A 116 -7.36 3.84 -6.35
CA LEU A 116 -8.61 3.54 -7.07
C LEU A 116 -9.83 3.61 -6.13
N SER A 117 -9.70 3.12 -4.90
CA SER A 117 -10.77 3.22 -3.89
C SER A 117 -11.14 4.67 -3.62
N LEU A 118 -10.15 5.54 -3.40
CA LEU A 118 -10.39 6.97 -3.19
C LEU A 118 -11.08 7.62 -4.41
N ASN A 119 -10.68 7.26 -5.62
CA ASN A 119 -11.34 7.76 -6.83
C ASN A 119 -12.79 7.29 -6.95
N ILE A 120 -13.08 6.04 -6.56
CA ILE A 120 -14.46 5.53 -6.51
C ILE A 120 -15.30 6.36 -5.55
N ASP A 121 -14.78 6.68 -4.37
CA ASP A 121 -15.51 7.48 -3.38
C ASP A 121 -15.82 8.90 -3.90
N VAL A 122 -14.83 9.53 -4.55
CA VAL A 122 -15.01 10.85 -5.19
C VAL A 122 -16.08 10.80 -6.28
N LEU A 123 -15.97 9.86 -7.23
CA LEU A 123 -16.94 9.72 -8.32
C LEU A 123 -18.35 9.39 -7.80
N THR A 124 -18.44 8.60 -6.72
CA THR A 124 -19.72 8.28 -6.07
C THR A 124 -20.37 9.53 -5.49
N SER A 125 -19.59 10.39 -4.83
CA SER A 125 -20.06 11.68 -4.31
C SER A 125 -20.50 12.62 -5.44
N GLU A 126 -19.71 12.74 -6.50
CA GLU A 126 -20.06 13.55 -7.68
C GLU A 126 -21.35 13.07 -8.36
N LEU A 127 -21.54 11.76 -8.47
CA LEU A 127 -22.77 11.17 -9.00
C LEU A 127 -23.97 11.48 -8.11
N ALA A 128 -23.84 11.34 -6.78
CA ALA A 128 -24.90 11.68 -5.84
C ALA A 128 -25.31 13.16 -5.92
N ASN A 129 -24.33 14.05 -6.03
CA ASN A 129 -24.57 15.48 -6.23
C ASN A 129 -25.29 15.74 -7.56
N THR A 130 -24.85 15.09 -8.64
CA THR A 130 -25.48 15.20 -9.97
C THR A 130 -26.92 14.72 -9.95
N VAL A 131 -27.20 13.59 -9.29
CA VAL A 131 -28.57 13.07 -9.13
C VAL A 131 -29.43 14.07 -8.36
N THR A 132 -28.91 14.65 -7.28
CA THR A 132 -29.63 15.65 -6.49
C THR A 132 -29.95 16.90 -7.32
N SER A 133 -28.96 17.43 -8.06
CA SER A 133 -29.17 18.58 -8.95
C SER A 133 -30.17 18.28 -10.06
N LYS A 134 -30.12 17.06 -10.63
CA LYS A 134 -31.09 16.61 -11.63
C LYS A 134 -32.51 16.62 -11.07
N THR A 135 -32.74 16.04 -9.90
CA THR A 135 -34.07 16.02 -9.27
C THR A 135 -34.61 17.43 -9.06
N LEU A 136 -33.78 18.37 -8.57
CA LEU A 136 -34.20 19.76 -8.38
C LEU A 136 -34.60 20.43 -9.71
N LEU A 137 -33.86 20.19 -10.78
CA LEU A 137 -34.20 20.72 -12.11
C LEU A 137 -35.48 20.08 -12.66
N GLU A 138 -35.69 18.79 -12.44
CA GLU A 138 -36.94 18.11 -12.81
C GLU A 138 -38.15 18.72 -12.08
N ASP A 139 -38.02 19.01 -10.79
CA ASP A 139 -39.06 19.69 -10.00
C ASP A 139 -39.36 21.10 -10.53
N GLN A 140 -38.31 21.86 -10.90
CA GLN A 140 -38.48 23.18 -11.52
C GLN A 140 -39.20 23.10 -12.86
N VAL A 141 -38.84 22.13 -13.71
CA VAL A 141 -39.50 21.92 -15.01
C VAL A 141 -40.97 21.57 -14.80
N GLN A 142 -41.30 20.67 -13.87
CA GLN A 142 -42.68 20.31 -13.57
C GLN A 142 -43.49 21.52 -13.07
N SER A 143 -42.91 22.33 -12.18
CA SER A 143 -43.54 23.57 -11.69
C SER A 143 -43.83 24.56 -12.81
N LEU A 144 -42.87 24.79 -13.72
CA LEU A 144 -43.04 25.66 -14.88
C LEU A 144 -44.11 25.14 -15.85
N GLN A 145 -44.14 23.83 -16.11
CA GLN A 145 -45.17 23.20 -16.94
C GLN A 145 -46.57 23.38 -16.35
N GLN A 146 -46.70 23.22 -15.02
CA GLN A 146 -47.96 23.42 -14.32
C GLN A 146 -48.40 24.89 -14.37
N ASN A 147 -47.47 25.83 -14.14
CA ASN A 147 -47.75 27.26 -14.25
C ASN A 147 -48.24 27.65 -15.66
N LEU A 148 -47.57 27.15 -16.71
CA LEU A 148 -47.97 27.39 -18.10
C LEU A 148 -49.39 26.87 -18.38
N LYS A 149 -49.72 25.69 -17.87
CA LYS A 149 -51.07 25.11 -17.98
C LYS A 149 -52.12 26.00 -17.31
N ASP A 150 -51.82 26.51 -16.12
CA ASP A 150 -52.72 27.39 -15.38
C ASP A 150 -52.89 28.74 -16.07
N MET A 151 -51.81 29.35 -16.57
CA MET A 151 -51.86 30.57 -17.39
C MET A 151 -52.70 30.37 -18.66
N THR A 152 -52.55 29.23 -19.35
CA THR A 152 -53.32 28.90 -20.55
C THR A 152 -54.81 28.75 -20.24
N ASN A 153 -55.14 28.09 -19.13
CA ASN A 153 -56.52 27.97 -18.66
C ASN A 153 -57.12 29.34 -18.29
N ASN A 154 -56.35 30.20 -17.63
CA ASN A 154 -56.76 31.56 -17.29
C ASN A 154 -57.04 32.40 -18.55
N GLN A 155 -56.14 32.34 -19.55
CA GLN A 155 -56.35 33.00 -20.84
C GLN A 155 -57.62 32.49 -21.55
N ARG A 156 -57.85 31.16 -21.58
CA ARG A 156 -59.06 30.57 -22.16
C ARG A 156 -60.32 31.08 -21.46
N ARG A 157 -60.32 31.13 -20.13
CA ARG A 157 -61.45 31.65 -19.34
C ARG A 157 -61.68 33.14 -19.62
N LEU A 158 -60.61 33.93 -19.70
CA LEU A 158 -60.70 35.36 -19.99
C LEU A 158 -61.26 35.62 -21.39
N LEU A 159 -60.80 34.89 -22.40
CA LEU A 159 -61.34 34.96 -23.77
C LEU A 159 -62.83 34.63 -23.80
N LYS A 160 -63.26 33.57 -23.08
CA LYS A 160 -64.68 33.21 -22.98
C LYS A 160 -65.51 34.34 -22.34
N LEU A 161 -65.05 34.90 -21.23
CA LEU A 161 -65.74 36.02 -20.56
C LEU A 161 -65.80 37.27 -21.46
N TRP A 162 -64.78 37.50 -22.28
CA TRP A 162 -64.75 38.60 -23.23
C TRP A 162 -65.79 38.41 -24.33
N GLU A 163 -65.90 37.20 -24.89
CA GLU A 163 -66.93 36.85 -25.86
C GLU A 163 -68.35 36.95 -25.27
N ASP A 164 -68.57 36.41 -24.07
CA ASP A 164 -69.85 36.48 -23.36
C ASP A 164 -70.30 37.95 -23.15
N LYS A 165 -69.38 38.84 -22.76
CA LYS A 165 -69.65 40.28 -22.61
C LYS A 165 -69.94 40.97 -23.94
N LYS A 166 -69.24 40.59 -25.00
CA LYS A 166 -69.47 41.14 -26.35
C LYS A 166 -70.87 40.79 -26.83
N VAL A 167 -71.29 39.53 -26.69
CA VAL A 167 -72.64 39.06 -27.01
C VAL A 167 -73.69 39.79 -26.17
N GLN A 168 -73.47 40.01 -24.87
CA GLN A 168 -74.39 40.81 -24.03
C GLN A 168 -74.54 42.25 -24.53
N ARG A 169 -73.44 42.91 -24.94
CA ARG A 169 -73.50 44.26 -25.50
C ARG A 169 -74.27 44.27 -26.82
N GLU A 170 -74.07 43.29 -27.69
CA GLU A 170 -74.80 43.17 -28.96
C GLU A 170 -76.29 42.88 -28.74
N GLN A 171 -76.66 42.06 -27.75
CA GLN A 171 -78.06 41.83 -27.37
C GLN A 171 -78.73 43.09 -26.79
N LEU A 172 -78.00 43.94 -26.08
CA LEU A 172 -78.46 45.25 -25.59
C LEU A 172 -78.49 46.32 -26.69
N ALA A 173 -77.78 46.12 -27.80
CA ALA A 173 -77.68 47.05 -28.92
C ALA A 173 -78.67 46.76 -30.06
N LEU A 174 -79.51 45.72 -29.93
CA LEU A 174 -80.63 45.53 -30.85
C LEU A 174 -81.63 46.67 -30.67
N PRO A 175 -82.00 47.42 -31.72
CA PRO A 175 -83.05 48.41 -31.62
C PRO A 175 -84.35 47.67 -31.29
N ALA A 176 -84.88 47.89 -30.09
CA ALA A 176 -86.28 47.64 -29.84
C ALA A 176 -87.06 48.43 -30.89
N ILE A 177 -87.76 47.70 -31.76
CA ILE A 177 -88.60 48.26 -32.82
C ILE A 177 -89.51 49.33 -32.21
N ALA A 178 -89.43 50.50 -32.82
CA ALA A 178 -90.00 51.75 -32.34
C ALA A 178 -91.51 51.67 -32.04
N GLN A 179 -91.90 52.18 -30.88
CA GLN A 179 -93.17 52.91 -30.74
C GLN A 179 -92.95 54.25 -30.03
N LYS A 180 -92.84 55.27 -30.89
CA LYS A 180 -93.18 56.70 -30.75
C LYS A 180 -92.34 57.62 -29.83
N PRO A 181 -92.11 58.89 -30.29
CA PRO A 181 -91.23 59.83 -29.64
C PRO A 181 -91.98 60.69 -28.62
N VAL A 182 -91.52 60.71 -27.37
CA VAL A 182 -91.79 61.82 -26.46
C VAL A 182 -90.49 62.20 -25.75
N GLN A 183 -89.96 63.34 -26.20
CA GLN A 183 -89.10 64.29 -25.50
C GLN A 183 -88.63 63.92 -24.08
N LYS A 184 -87.30 63.79 -23.90
CA LYS A 184 -86.54 64.60 -22.93
C LYS A 184 -85.03 64.38 -23.07
N PRO A 185 -84.20 65.37 -22.71
CA PRO A 185 -82.80 65.44 -23.12
C PRO A 185 -81.93 64.39 -22.44
N PHE A 186 -80.97 63.88 -23.22
CA PHE A 186 -79.82 63.14 -22.77
C PHE A 186 -79.06 63.91 -21.69
N HIS A 187 -79.17 63.46 -20.44
CA HIS A 187 -78.11 63.66 -19.47
C HIS A 187 -77.15 62.48 -19.60
N HIS A 188 -76.10 62.67 -20.39
CA HIS A 188 -74.88 61.88 -20.25
C HIS A 188 -74.37 62.11 -18.82
N LYS A 189 -74.75 61.24 -17.89
CA LYS A 189 -73.96 61.04 -16.69
C LYS A 189 -72.63 60.46 -17.18
N ALA A 190 -71.64 61.33 -17.34
CA ALA A 190 -70.27 60.91 -17.25
C ALA A 190 -70.18 60.07 -15.97
N VAL A 191 -69.92 58.78 -16.12
CA VAL A 191 -69.41 57.97 -15.01
C VAL A 191 -68.01 58.49 -14.77
N GLN A 192 -67.94 59.59 -14.03
CA GLN A 192 -66.72 60.08 -13.44
C GLN A 192 -66.40 59.06 -12.36
N THR A 193 -65.44 58.17 -12.64
CA THR A 193 -64.84 57.33 -11.61
C THR A 193 -64.09 58.26 -10.67
N GLU A 194 -64.78 58.78 -9.67
CA GLU A 194 -64.15 59.34 -8.48
C GLU A 194 -63.54 58.17 -7.70
N MET A 195 -62.38 57.70 -8.15
CA MET A 195 -61.46 57.01 -7.26
C MET A 195 -60.77 58.10 -6.43
N SER A 196 -61.49 58.58 -5.41
CA SER A 196 -60.90 59.36 -4.34
C SER A 196 -59.93 58.46 -3.60
N VAL A 197 -58.63 58.64 -3.82
CA VAL A 197 -57.62 58.06 -2.93
C VAL A 197 -57.74 58.83 -1.62
N SER A 198 -58.10 58.16 -0.54
CA SER A 198 -58.09 58.78 0.80
C SER A 198 -56.69 59.32 1.06
N SER A 199 -56.57 60.58 1.52
CA SER A 199 -55.29 61.22 1.87
C SER A 199 -54.51 60.45 2.94
N SER A 200 -55.13 59.47 3.59
CA SER A 200 -54.50 58.56 4.55
C SER A 200 -53.72 57.39 3.91
N GLN A 201 -53.71 57.26 2.57
CA GLN A 201 -52.95 56.24 1.83
C GLN A 201 -51.89 56.82 0.89
N GLU A 202 -51.51 58.09 1.08
CA GLU A 202 -50.40 58.70 0.36
C GLU A 202 -49.09 58.18 0.95
N LEU A 203 -48.33 57.38 0.19
CA LEU A 203 -46.99 56.95 0.59
C LEU A 203 -46.09 58.19 0.63
N PRO A 204 -45.24 58.35 1.66
CA PRO A 204 -44.32 59.48 1.75
C PRO A 204 -43.41 59.53 0.51
N ALA A 205 -43.08 60.74 0.05
CA ALA A 205 -42.39 61.03 -1.21
C ALA A 205 -41.03 60.32 -1.41
N ASN A 206 -40.50 59.67 -0.37
CA ASN A 206 -39.18 59.03 -0.37
C ASN A 206 -39.26 57.49 -0.27
N ALA A 207 -40.42 56.87 -0.53
CA ALA A 207 -40.59 55.42 -0.42
C ALA A 207 -39.73 54.59 -1.40
N PHE A 208 -39.11 55.22 -2.41
CA PHE A 208 -38.24 54.56 -3.39
C PHE A 208 -36.85 55.19 -3.54
N GLU A 209 -36.36 55.96 -2.55
CA GLU A 209 -34.97 56.42 -2.58
C GLU A 209 -34.00 55.26 -2.30
N THR A 210 -33.46 54.66 -3.36
CA THR A 210 -32.27 53.81 -3.27
C THR A 210 -31.05 54.70 -2.98
N LYS A 211 -30.58 54.70 -1.72
CA LYS A 211 -29.30 55.30 -1.35
C LYS A 211 -28.18 54.66 -2.16
N SER A 212 -27.52 55.46 -3.00
CA SER A 212 -26.21 55.14 -3.56
C SER A 212 -25.18 55.20 -2.44
N PHE A 213 -24.58 54.07 -2.09
CA PHE A 213 -23.45 54.04 -1.16
C PHE A 213 -22.21 54.59 -1.87
N SER A 214 -21.76 55.75 -1.38
CA SER A 214 -20.50 56.40 -1.74
C SER A 214 -19.33 55.54 -1.28
N ARG A 215 -18.39 55.35 -2.21
CA ARG A 215 -17.02 54.90 -1.99
C ARG A 215 -16.24 56.07 -1.37
N ASP A 216 -15.62 55.85 -0.21
CA ASP A 216 -14.22 56.16 0.06
C ASP A 216 -13.76 55.78 1.49
N ASN A 217 -12.47 55.47 1.55
CA ASN A 217 -11.62 54.81 2.54
C ASN A 217 -11.73 55.22 4.02
N ASP A 218 -11.48 54.26 4.95
CA ASP A 218 -10.17 54.17 5.63
C ASP A 218 -9.95 52.88 6.45
N GLU A 219 -8.66 52.52 6.54
CA GLU A 219 -7.95 51.42 7.22
C GLU A 219 -8.58 50.89 8.54
N THR A 220 -8.58 49.61 8.91
CA THR A 220 -7.48 48.63 9.11
C THR A 220 -8.14 47.30 9.51
N VAL A 221 -7.54 46.17 9.14
CA VAL A 221 -7.35 44.95 9.95
C VAL A 221 -7.09 43.80 8.97
N LEU A 222 -5.84 43.37 9.02
CA LEU A 222 -5.19 42.41 8.17
C LEU A 222 -5.36 41.03 8.81
N ASP A 223 -6.21 40.16 8.24
CA ASP A 223 -6.18 38.73 8.59
C ASP A 223 -6.33 37.82 7.36
N LYS A 224 -5.16 37.42 6.87
CA LYS A 224 -4.79 36.08 6.39
C LYS A 224 -5.82 35.31 5.55
N HIS A 225 -5.70 35.48 4.24
CA HIS A 225 -5.93 34.40 3.30
C HIS A 225 -4.65 33.56 3.13
N SER A 226 -4.75 32.25 3.31
CA SER A 226 -3.84 31.28 2.70
C SER A 226 -4.57 29.95 2.52
N PHE A 227 -4.97 29.67 1.27
CA PHE A 227 -5.33 28.34 0.79
C PHE A 227 -4.06 27.64 0.26
N PRO A 228 -3.84 26.33 0.50
CA PRO A 228 -2.71 25.62 -0.07
C PRO A 228 -3.07 25.05 -1.45
N THR A 229 -2.39 25.53 -2.49
CA THR A 229 -2.39 24.89 -3.82
C THR A 229 -1.32 23.80 -3.83
N TYR A 230 -1.76 22.55 -3.97
CA TYR A 230 -0.89 21.42 -4.31
C TYR A 230 -0.33 21.59 -5.72
N GLY A 231 0.99 21.63 -5.85
CA GLY A 231 1.70 21.73 -7.13
C GLY A 231 3.09 21.13 -7.03
N ASN A 232 3.24 19.95 -7.63
CA ASN A 232 4.40 19.08 -7.68
C ASN A 232 5.59 19.71 -8.45
N VAL A 233 6.76 19.88 -7.81
CA VAL A 233 8.05 20.05 -8.52
C VAL A 233 9.18 19.35 -7.74
N PHE A 234 9.77 18.37 -8.41
CA PHE A 234 11.01 17.70 -8.04
C PHE A 234 12.18 18.70 -7.96
N HIS A 235 12.95 18.66 -6.88
CA HIS A 235 14.38 18.93 -6.94
C HIS A 235 15.12 18.13 -5.85
N HIS A 236 16.11 17.37 -6.32
CA HIS A 236 17.08 16.63 -5.52
C HIS A 236 17.85 17.57 -4.59
N ASP A 237 18.05 17.16 -3.33
CA ASP A 237 19.37 17.14 -2.69
C ASP A 237 19.29 16.62 -1.26
N LYS A 238 19.78 15.40 -1.04
CA LYS A 238 20.32 14.97 0.26
C LYS A 238 21.58 14.15 0.03
N LYS A 239 22.73 14.82 0.15
CA LYS A 239 23.99 14.18 0.53
C LYS A 239 23.82 13.63 1.95
N ALA A 240 23.93 12.32 2.10
CA ALA A 240 24.20 11.68 3.37
C ALA A 240 25.61 11.07 3.33
N PHE A 241 26.26 11.21 4.48
CA PHE A 241 27.58 10.73 4.89
C PHE A 241 27.95 9.32 4.42
N MET A 242 29.22 9.13 4.10
CA MET A 242 29.94 7.88 4.40
C MET A 242 31.32 8.22 4.96
N HIS A 243 31.50 7.96 6.26
CA HIS A 243 32.80 7.64 6.84
C HIS A 243 33.18 6.24 6.34
N ASP A 244 34.37 6.10 5.76
CA ASP A 244 34.97 4.78 5.52
C ASP A 244 36.09 4.55 6.52
N GLU A 245 36.07 3.35 7.08
CA GLU A 245 36.96 2.86 8.12
C GLU A 245 38.28 2.36 7.54
N THR A 246 39.23 2.31 8.44
CA THR A 246 40.58 1.79 8.34
C THR A 246 40.71 0.30 7.95
N LYS A 247 41.91 -0.03 7.44
CA LYS A 247 42.67 -1.30 7.48
C LYS A 247 42.63 -2.23 6.25
N GLY A 248 43.75 -2.22 5.53
CA GLY A 248 44.26 -3.38 4.79
C GLY A 248 45.73 -3.63 5.15
N VAL A 249 45.98 -4.51 6.13
CA VAL A 249 47.26 -5.21 6.32
C VAL A 249 47.07 -6.61 5.73
N LYS A 250 48.01 -7.06 4.88
CA LYS A 250 48.10 -8.45 4.45
C LYS A 250 49.47 -9.03 4.84
N ASN A 251 49.40 -10.24 5.42
CA ASN A 251 50.49 -11.20 5.55
C ASN A 251 50.89 -11.76 4.20
#